data_AF-A0A960W2S0-F1
#
_entry.id   AF-A0A960W2S0-F1
#
_cell.length_a   1.000
_cell.length_b   1.000
_cell.length_c   1.000
_cell.angle_alpha   90.00
_cell.angle_beta   90.00
_cell.angle_gamma   90.00
#
_symmetry.space_group_name_H-M   'P 1'
#
loop_
_entity.id
_entity.type
_entity.pdbx_description
1 polymer ?
#
loop_
_entity_poly.entity_id
_entity_poly.type
_entity_poly.pdbx_seq_one_letter_code
_entity_poly.pdbx_strand_id
1 'polypeptide(L)'
;MKFYFHITFLIICTTNCASYMKSRAYDTMDILTLGVDKNLYGASIWLSCFGFGLQHGERSVGYGIRNGHIGKYRSGQSKKTPFFLNYGNSILLFNSMKNYPITKGILERHKSSEFTALSMLIIPASCRRGTTCKNYDYCSMPLAFEFSMGLHYGFRFGFNFKEFADFLLGIIGIDFMEDDVK
;
A
#
# COMPACT_ATOMS: atom_id res chain seq x y z
N MET A 1 37.81 2.19 9.24
CA MET A 1 36.38 2.02 8.88
C MET A 1 36.14 1.05 7.72
N LYS A 2 36.88 1.07 6.60
CA LYS A 2 36.65 0.15 5.47
C LYS A 2 36.74 -1.36 5.82
N PHE A 3 37.63 -1.73 6.74
CA PHE A 3 37.87 -3.13 7.10
C PHE A 3 36.74 -3.75 7.95
N TYR A 4 36.12 -2.99 8.85
CA TYR A 4 35.02 -3.47 9.70
C TYR A 4 33.72 -3.70 8.91
N PHE A 5 33.46 -2.88 7.88
CA PHE A 5 32.30 -3.03 7.00
C PHE A 5 32.35 -4.33 6.18
N HIS A 6 33.54 -4.79 5.81
CA HIS A 6 33.71 -6.06 5.09
C HIS A 6 33.50 -7.28 5.99
N ILE A 7 33.82 -7.18 7.29
CA ILE A 7 33.66 -8.29 8.24
C ILE A 7 32.18 -8.49 8.61
N THR A 8 31.41 -7.41 8.81
CA THR A 8 29.95 -7.52 9.05
C THR A 8 29.18 -8.05 7.84
N PHE A 9 29.55 -7.64 6.62
CA PHE A 9 28.94 -8.17 5.38
C PHE A 9 29.23 -9.67 5.18
N LEU A 10 30.43 -10.13 5.55
CA LEU A 10 30.81 -11.54 5.45
C LEU A 10 30.03 -12.42 6.44
N ILE A 11 29.78 -11.94 7.67
CA ILE A 11 29.08 -12.71 8.71
C ILE A 11 27.60 -12.92 8.35
N ILE A 12 26.92 -11.91 7.80
CA ILE A 12 25.49 -12.00 7.40
C ILE A 12 25.28 -13.00 6.26
N CYS A 13 26.25 -13.15 5.34
CA CYS A 13 26.18 -14.16 4.27
C CYS A 13 26.37 -15.61 4.75
N THR A 14 26.90 -15.86 5.95
CA THR A 14 27.35 -17.21 6.35
C THR A 14 26.28 -18.10 6.99
N THR A 15 25.10 -17.58 7.35
CA THR A 15 24.08 -18.39 8.05
C THR A 15 22.87 -18.78 7.19
N ASN A 16 22.41 -17.95 6.25
CA ASN A 16 21.42 -18.36 5.25
C ASN A 16 21.27 -17.33 4.09
N CYS A 17 22.28 -17.24 3.21
CA CYS A 17 22.32 -16.26 2.12
C CYS A 17 21.07 -16.30 1.22
N ALA A 18 20.48 -17.48 1.02
CA ALA A 18 19.26 -17.65 0.24
C ALA A 18 18.04 -16.97 0.90
N SER A 19 17.84 -17.15 2.21
CA SER A 19 16.76 -16.49 2.94
C SER A 19 16.99 -14.99 3.02
N TYR A 20 18.23 -14.55 3.27
CA TYR A 20 18.59 -13.13 3.29
C TYR A 20 18.26 -12.42 1.97
N MET A 21 18.75 -12.96 0.85
CA MET A 21 18.49 -12.41 -0.48
C MET A 21 16.99 -12.43 -0.84
N LYS A 22 16.27 -13.45 -0.38
CA LYS A 22 14.82 -13.56 -0.58
C LYS A 22 14.06 -12.48 0.20
N SER A 23 14.40 -12.24 1.46
CA SER A 23 13.82 -11.16 2.25
C SER A 23 14.06 -9.80 1.59
N ARG A 24 15.31 -9.49 1.23
CA ARG A 24 15.64 -8.22 0.58
C ARG A 24 14.95 -8.03 -0.77
N ALA A 25 14.74 -9.11 -1.53
CA ALA A 25 13.96 -9.06 -2.75
C ALA A 25 12.48 -8.74 -2.47
N TYR A 26 11.92 -9.25 -1.38
CA TYR A 26 10.55 -8.92 -0.99
C TYR A 26 10.40 -7.49 -0.54
N ASP A 27 11.29 -6.96 0.31
CA ASP A 27 11.23 -5.56 0.74
C ASP A 27 11.35 -4.65 -0.48
N THR A 28 12.23 -5.02 -1.43
CA THR A 28 12.36 -4.29 -2.70
C THR A 28 11.04 -4.20 -3.47
N MET A 29 10.25 -5.28 -3.47
CA MET A 29 8.92 -5.31 -4.10
C MET A 29 7.85 -4.55 -3.32
N ASP A 30 8.04 -4.36 -2.02
CA ASP A 30 7.16 -3.62 -1.13
C ASP A 30 7.44 -2.10 -1.15
N ILE A 31 8.65 -1.67 -1.58
CA ILE A 31 9.03 -0.25 -1.73
C ILE A 31 8.25 0.44 -2.85
N LEU A 32 8.21 -0.16 -4.05
CA LEU A 32 7.71 0.51 -5.24
C LEU A 32 6.28 0.08 -5.58
N THR A 33 5.45 1.09 -5.87
CA THR A 33 4.17 0.90 -6.51
C THR A 33 4.25 1.44 -7.93
N LEU A 34 3.91 0.61 -8.91
CA LEU A 34 3.84 0.95 -10.32
C LEU A 34 2.66 0.23 -10.93
N GLY A 35 1.71 0.95 -11.54
CA GLY A 35 0.57 0.30 -12.15
C GLY A 35 -0.15 1.16 -13.18
N VAL A 36 -0.95 0.49 -14.00
CA VAL A 36 -1.85 1.11 -14.96
C VAL A 36 -3.28 0.79 -14.52
N ASP A 37 -4.07 1.82 -14.28
CA ASP A 37 -5.46 1.75 -13.81
C ASP A 37 -6.43 2.03 -14.96
N LYS A 38 -7.47 1.22 -15.11
CA LYS A 38 -8.60 1.47 -16.01
C LYS A 38 -9.79 2.05 -15.23
N ASN A 39 -10.52 2.98 -15.85
CA ASN A 39 -11.59 3.79 -15.27
C ASN A 39 -11.07 4.73 -14.16
N LEU A 40 -9.92 5.36 -14.40
CA LEU A 40 -9.34 6.38 -13.53
C LEU A 40 -9.38 7.74 -14.23
N TYR A 41 -10.02 8.73 -13.60
CA TYR A 41 -10.22 10.07 -14.13
C TYR A 41 -9.71 11.11 -13.13
N GLY A 42 -8.95 12.10 -13.57
CA GLY A 42 -8.35 13.11 -12.70
C GLY A 42 -7.03 12.66 -12.07
N ALA A 43 -6.56 13.39 -11.06
CA ALA A 43 -5.26 13.19 -10.42
C ALA A 43 -5.33 13.30 -8.90
N SER A 44 -4.59 12.44 -8.20
CA SER A 44 -4.46 12.46 -6.75
C SER A 44 -3.02 12.21 -6.31
N ILE A 45 -2.67 12.80 -5.18
CA ILE A 45 -1.43 12.56 -4.44
C ILE A 45 -1.84 12.13 -3.03
N TRP A 46 -1.19 11.11 -2.51
CA TRP A 46 -1.37 10.59 -1.18
C TRP A 46 -0.04 10.57 -0.46
N LEU A 47 -0.02 11.13 0.74
CA LEU A 47 1.05 10.95 1.70
C LEU A 47 0.46 10.17 2.88
N SER A 48 0.60 8.85 2.82
CA SER A 48 -0.02 7.90 3.75
C SER A 48 -1.53 8.17 3.84
N CYS A 49 -2.04 8.50 5.02
CA CYS A 49 -3.45 8.79 5.28
C CYS A 49 -3.96 10.10 4.66
N PHE A 50 -3.07 10.96 4.18
CA PHE A 50 -3.41 12.31 3.70
C PHE A 50 -3.45 12.35 2.18
N GLY A 51 -4.66 12.34 1.62
CA GLY A 51 -4.91 12.40 0.18
C GLY A 51 -5.37 13.77 -0.30
N PHE A 52 -4.71 14.30 -1.33
CA PHE A 52 -5.06 15.54 -2.02
C PHE A 52 -5.34 15.26 -3.50
N GLY A 53 -6.19 16.08 -4.10
CA GLY A 53 -6.44 16.06 -5.54
C GLY A 53 -7.89 15.77 -5.91
N LEU A 54 -8.13 15.82 -7.22
CA LEU A 54 -9.41 15.65 -7.86
C LEU A 54 -9.33 14.42 -8.74
N GLN A 55 -9.70 13.28 -8.19
CA GLN A 55 -9.70 12.02 -8.92
C GLN A 55 -11.04 11.34 -8.72
N HIS A 56 -11.49 10.60 -9.72
CA HIS A 56 -12.66 9.75 -9.71
C HIS A 56 -12.28 8.38 -10.28
N GLY A 57 -12.54 7.33 -9.51
CA GLY A 57 -12.16 5.97 -9.87
C GLY A 57 -13.00 4.96 -9.10
N GLU A 58 -14.29 4.87 -9.42
CA GLU A 58 -15.16 3.87 -8.82
C GLU A 58 -14.89 2.51 -9.46
N ARG A 59 -14.38 1.56 -8.66
CA ARG A 59 -14.03 0.20 -9.11
C ARG A 59 -13.00 0.17 -10.23
N SER A 60 -12.03 1.08 -10.21
CA SER A 60 -10.95 1.04 -11.19
C SER A 60 -10.15 -0.25 -11.02
N VAL A 61 -9.84 -0.88 -12.14
CA VAL A 61 -9.07 -2.12 -12.16
C VAL A 61 -7.68 -1.78 -12.63
N GLY A 62 -6.70 -2.05 -11.78
CA GLY A 62 -5.29 -1.82 -12.06
C GLY A 62 -4.53 -3.11 -12.33
N TYR A 63 -3.45 -2.99 -13.07
CA TYR A 63 -2.43 -4.03 -13.21
C TYR A 63 -1.06 -3.43 -12.94
N GLY A 64 -0.29 -4.07 -12.08
CA GLY A 64 1.02 -3.56 -11.70
C GLY A 64 1.63 -4.23 -10.49
N ILE A 65 2.65 -3.58 -9.94
CA ILE A 65 3.33 -3.93 -8.71
C ILE A 65 2.83 -2.97 -7.63
N ARG A 66 2.42 -3.50 -6.48
CA ARG A 66 1.92 -2.70 -5.36
C ARG A 66 2.04 -3.49 -4.06
N ASN A 67 2.77 -2.96 -3.07
CA ASN A 67 2.97 -3.59 -1.76
C ASN A 67 3.24 -5.10 -1.90
N GLY A 68 4.25 -5.45 -2.70
CA GLY A 68 4.71 -6.83 -2.85
C GLY A 68 3.81 -7.69 -3.74
N HIS A 69 2.63 -7.20 -4.13
CA HIS A 69 1.73 -7.88 -5.05
C HIS A 69 2.02 -7.47 -6.48
N ILE A 70 2.33 -8.44 -7.33
CA ILE A 70 2.39 -8.27 -8.78
C ILE A 70 1.10 -8.84 -9.38
N GLY A 71 0.33 -7.98 -10.04
CA GLY A 71 -0.79 -8.41 -10.87
C GLY A 71 -1.98 -7.48 -10.80
N LYS A 72 -3.17 -8.08 -10.94
CA LYS A 72 -4.44 -7.35 -10.95
C LYS A 72 -4.85 -6.93 -9.54
N TYR A 73 -5.15 -5.65 -9.38
CA TYR A 73 -5.72 -5.08 -8.16
C TYR A 73 -6.95 -4.22 -8.51
N ARG A 74 -7.73 -3.88 -7.50
CA ARG A 74 -8.86 -2.96 -7.63
C ARG A 74 -8.65 -1.77 -6.70
N SER A 75 -8.88 -0.57 -7.23
CA SER A 75 -8.96 0.66 -6.44
C SER A 75 -10.43 1.11 -6.35
N GLY A 76 -10.82 1.61 -5.19
CA GLY A 76 -12.20 1.99 -4.90
C GLY A 76 -13.11 0.84 -4.45
N GLN A 77 -14.29 1.18 -3.96
CA GLN A 77 -15.21 0.26 -3.30
C GLN A 77 -16.06 -0.58 -4.26
N SER A 78 -16.33 -1.83 -3.85
CA SER A 78 -17.28 -2.72 -4.56
C SER A 78 -18.69 -2.74 -3.95
N LYS A 79 -18.90 -2.27 -2.71
CA LYS A 79 -20.18 -2.39 -1.99
C LYS A 79 -20.74 -1.02 -1.62
N LYS A 80 -22.07 -0.87 -1.74
CA LYS A 80 -22.85 0.30 -1.34
C LYS A 80 -22.66 0.56 0.17
N THR A 81 -21.86 1.54 0.53
CA THR A 81 -21.90 2.20 1.84
C THR A 81 -23.08 3.17 1.88
N PRO A 82 -23.51 3.64 3.07
CA PRO A 82 -24.54 4.67 3.15
C PRO A 82 -24.18 5.89 2.30
N PHE A 83 -25.20 6.51 1.73
CA PHE A 83 -25.26 7.50 0.63
C PHE A 83 -24.16 8.57 0.52
N PHE A 84 -23.38 8.82 1.58
CA PHE A 84 -22.31 9.83 1.65
C PHE A 84 -20.89 9.26 1.80
N LEU A 85 -20.72 7.94 1.93
CA LEU A 85 -19.44 7.27 2.19
C LEU A 85 -19.01 6.35 1.06
N ASN A 86 -19.27 6.73 -0.20
CA ASN A 86 -18.76 5.96 -1.33
C ASN A 86 -17.24 6.12 -1.36
N TYR A 87 -16.49 5.04 -1.11
CA TYR A 87 -15.04 5.04 -1.28
C TYR A 87 -14.72 4.95 -2.77
N GLY A 88 -14.94 6.05 -3.47
CA GLY A 88 -14.32 6.34 -4.75
C GLY A 88 -13.57 7.64 -4.55
N ASN A 89 -12.40 7.77 -5.16
CA ASN A 89 -11.73 9.05 -5.27
C ASN A 89 -12.81 10.11 -5.59
N SER A 90 -12.92 11.13 -4.73
CA SER A 90 -14.05 12.07 -4.71
C SER A 90 -13.56 13.52 -4.67
N ILE A 91 -14.42 14.38 -5.20
CA ILE A 91 -14.07 15.61 -5.93
C ILE A 91 -13.68 16.80 -5.04
N LEU A 92 -13.53 16.69 -3.71
CA LEU A 92 -13.00 17.83 -2.94
C LEU A 92 -12.35 17.46 -1.61
N LEU A 93 -11.08 17.86 -1.51
CA LEU A 93 -10.22 18.10 -0.35
C LEU A 93 -9.92 16.97 0.63
N PHE A 94 -10.72 15.91 0.73
CA PHE A 94 -10.36 14.75 1.54
C PHE A 94 -10.91 13.47 0.90
N ASN A 95 -10.06 12.84 0.09
CA ASN A 95 -10.40 11.63 -0.64
C ASN A 95 -10.48 10.43 0.30
N SER A 96 -11.19 9.37 -0.13
CA SER A 96 -11.06 8.05 0.48
C SER A 96 -10.61 7.05 -0.58
N MET A 97 -9.62 6.23 -0.23
CA MET A 97 -9.02 5.26 -1.14
C MET A 97 -9.00 3.90 -0.48
N LYS A 98 -9.42 2.88 -1.23
CA LYS A 98 -9.28 1.48 -0.83
C LYS A 98 -8.65 0.71 -1.96
N ASN A 99 -7.64 -0.09 -1.65
CA ASN A 99 -6.98 -0.96 -2.64
C ASN A 99 -6.91 -2.38 -2.12
N TYR A 100 -7.16 -3.34 -3.00
CA TYR A 100 -7.03 -4.75 -2.68
C TYR A 100 -6.71 -5.59 -3.93
N PRO A 101 -5.91 -6.66 -3.80
CA PRO A 101 -5.63 -7.57 -4.90
C PRO A 101 -6.89 -8.34 -5.33
N ILE A 102 -7.09 -8.51 -6.64
CA ILE A 102 -8.23 -9.27 -7.19
C ILE A 102 -7.91 -10.78 -7.24
N THR A 103 -6.64 -11.13 -7.46
CA THR A 103 -6.20 -12.52 -7.53
C THR A 103 -5.69 -12.94 -6.16
N LYS A 104 -6.43 -13.82 -5.48
CA LYS A 104 -5.98 -14.52 -4.29
C LYS A 104 -5.29 -15.80 -4.73
N GLY A 105 -3.97 -15.93 -4.57
CA GLY A 105 -3.38 -17.26 -4.77
C GLY A 105 -1.90 -17.38 -5.04
N ILE A 106 -1.03 -16.43 -4.70
CA ILE A 106 0.41 -16.65 -4.95
C ILE A 106 1.26 -16.57 -3.67
N LEU A 107 0.96 -15.73 -2.66
CA LEU A 107 1.76 -15.66 -1.43
C LEU A 107 0.91 -15.30 -0.19
N GLU A 108 0.96 -16.06 0.90
CA GLU A 108 0.18 -15.85 2.14
C GLU A 108 0.39 -14.48 2.85
N ARG A 109 1.32 -13.64 2.39
CA ARG A 109 1.55 -12.25 2.90
C ARG A 109 0.36 -11.29 2.62
N HIS A 110 -0.67 -11.73 1.90
CA HIS A 110 -1.76 -10.92 1.32
C HIS A 110 -2.56 -10.00 2.26
N LYS A 111 -2.53 -10.17 3.60
CA LYS A 111 -3.32 -9.31 4.51
C LYS A 111 -2.73 -7.90 4.67
N SER A 112 -1.42 -7.69 4.42
CA SER A 112 -0.76 -6.37 4.44
C SER A 112 -0.89 -5.59 3.12
N SER A 113 -1.30 -6.25 2.03
CA SER A 113 -1.46 -5.62 0.71
C SER A 113 -2.77 -4.82 0.56
N GLU A 114 -3.74 -5.07 1.45
CA GLU A 114 -4.97 -4.29 1.51
C GLU A 114 -4.75 -3.04 2.34
N PHE A 115 -5.15 -1.89 1.81
CA PHE A 115 -5.16 -0.69 2.62
C PHE A 115 -6.35 0.20 2.33
N THR A 116 -6.74 0.92 3.38
CA THR A 116 -7.83 1.88 3.35
C THR A 116 -7.32 3.18 3.95
N ALA A 117 -7.47 4.27 3.22
CA ALA A 117 -7.32 5.61 3.75
C ALA A 117 -8.69 6.26 3.66
N LEU A 118 -9.36 6.44 4.80
CA LEU A 118 -10.58 7.20 4.91
C LEU A 118 -10.21 8.67 5.14
N SER A 119 -10.95 9.58 4.51
CA SER A 119 -10.90 10.99 4.86
C SER A 119 -11.15 11.19 6.36
N MET A 120 -10.26 11.93 7.03
CA MET A 120 -10.41 12.31 8.44
C MET A 120 -11.61 13.23 8.68
N LEU A 121 -12.14 13.90 7.66
CA LEU A 121 -13.34 14.74 7.77
C LEU A 121 -14.65 13.93 7.68
N ILE A 122 -14.56 12.63 7.41
CA ILE A 122 -15.71 11.75 7.52
C ILE A 122 -16.01 11.55 9.01
N ILE A 123 -16.99 12.31 9.51
CA ILE A 123 -17.66 11.99 10.77
C ILE A 123 -18.42 10.68 10.49
N PRO A 124 -18.07 9.56 11.15
CA PRO A 124 -18.83 8.34 10.96
C PRO A 124 -20.28 8.62 11.36
N ALA A 125 -21.22 8.37 10.45
CA ALA A 125 -22.63 8.46 10.77
C ALA A 125 -22.87 7.63 12.04
N SER A 126 -23.38 8.27 13.10
CA SER A 126 -23.65 7.66 14.39
C SER A 126 -24.26 6.28 14.21
N CYS A 127 -23.50 5.27 14.63
CA CYS A 127 -23.97 3.90 14.65
C CYS A 127 -25.25 3.84 15.50
N ARG A 128 -26.38 3.45 14.89
CA ARG A 128 -27.61 3.21 15.65
C ARG A 128 -27.36 2.07 16.66
N ARG A 129 -27.66 2.34 17.93
CA ARG A 129 -27.64 1.36 19.04
C ARG A 129 -28.27 0.05 18.58
N GLY A 130 -27.52 -1.05 18.64
CA GLY A 130 -28.02 -2.41 18.40
C GLY A 130 -27.40 -3.18 17.23
N THR A 131 -26.50 -2.57 16.44
CA THR A 131 -25.72 -3.30 15.41
C THR A 131 -24.24 -3.31 15.78
N THR A 132 -23.56 -4.45 15.57
CA THR A 132 -22.12 -4.61 15.80
C THR A 132 -21.35 -3.71 14.85
N CYS A 133 -21.00 -2.52 15.33
CA CYS A 133 -20.15 -1.59 14.61
C CYS A 133 -18.76 -2.21 14.55
N LYS A 134 -18.42 -2.81 13.41
CA LYS A 134 -17.04 -3.20 13.13
C LYS A 134 -16.19 -1.94 13.19
N ASN A 135 -15.10 -1.98 13.95
CA ASN A 135 -14.08 -0.94 13.94
C ASN A 135 -13.63 -0.74 12.49
N TYR A 136 -13.93 0.42 11.93
CA TYR A 136 -13.37 0.82 10.65
C TYR A 136 -12.00 1.42 10.95
N ASP A 137 -10.94 0.79 10.43
CA ASP A 137 -9.61 1.41 10.47
C ASP A 137 -9.64 2.63 9.53
N TYR A 138 -9.59 3.82 10.15
CA TYR A 138 -9.63 5.10 9.46
C TYR A 138 -8.43 5.27 8.51
N CYS A 139 -7.29 4.71 8.89
CA CYS A 139 -6.13 4.63 8.01
C CYS A 139 -5.30 3.39 8.33
N SER A 140 -5.12 2.55 7.32
CA SER A 140 -4.22 1.39 7.36
C SER A 140 -3.11 1.48 6.30
N MET A 141 -2.96 2.64 5.65
CA MET A 141 -1.91 2.84 4.65
C MET A 141 -0.55 3.03 5.36
N PRO A 142 0.51 2.32 4.95
CA PRO A 142 1.85 2.54 5.50
C PRO A 142 2.35 3.96 5.21
N LEU A 143 3.47 4.34 5.82
CA LEU A 143 4.13 5.61 5.53
C LEU A 143 4.68 5.58 4.10
N ALA A 144 3.87 6.01 3.14
CA ALA A 144 4.15 5.93 1.72
C ALA A 144 3.66 7.18 1.00
N PHE A 145 4.32 7.52 -0.10
CA PHE A 145 3.80 8.48 -1.08
C PHE A 145 3.17 7.70 -2.23
N GLU A 146 1.98 8.09 -2.68
CA GLU A 146 1.39 7.59 -3.93
C GLU A 146 0.88 8.73 -4.79
N PHE A 147 1.13 8.63 -6.08
CA PHE A 147 0.64 9.53 -7.09
C PHE A 147 -0.17 8.74 -8.11
N SER A 148 -1.30 9.27 -8.55
CA SER A 148 -2.04 8.69 -9.65
C SER A 148 -2.73 9.74 -10.50
N MET A 149 -2.75 9.53 -11.81
CA MET A 149 -3.42 10.42 -12.77
C MET A 149 -4.00 9.62 -13.93
N GLY A 150 -5.13 10.05 -14.50
CA GLY A 150 -5.73 9.40 -15.66
C GLY A 150 -6.91 10.16 -16.26
N LEU A 151 -7.28 9.81 -17.49
CA LEU A 151 -8.50 10.31 -18.17
C LEU A 151 -9.44 9.18 -18.61
N HIS A 152 -9.02 7.93 -18.42
CA HIS A 152 -9.80 6.69 -18.54
C HIS A 152 -8.83 5.53 -18.25
N TYR A 153 -7.68 5.56 -18.91
CA TYR A 153 -6.47 4.89 -18.47
C TYR A 153 -5.65 5.87 -17.66
N GLY A 154 -5.09 5.40 -16.56
CA GLY A 154 -4.25 6.18 -15.69
C GLY A 154 -3.03 5.42 -15.23
N PHE A 155 -2.04 6.16 -14.79
CA PHE A 155 -0.83 5.63 -14.22
C PHE A 155 -0.85 5.85 -12.72
N ARG A 156 -0.27 4.90 -12.00
CA ARG A 156 -0.05 4.96 -10.57
C ARG A 156 1.40 4.73 -10.27
N PHE A 157 1.95 5.59 -9.44
CA PHE A 157 3.29 5.52 -8.91
C PHE A 157 3.21 5.60 -7.38
N GLY A 158 4.10 4.93 -6.67
CA GLY A 158 4.23 5.10 -5.24
C GLY A 158 5.52 4.58 -4.69
N PHE A 159 5.84 5.06 -3.49
CA PHE A 159 7.06 4.77 -2.76
C PHE A 159 6.73 4.58 -1.27
N ASN A 160 7.04 3.42 -0.73
CA ASN A 160 6.84 3.08 0.68
C ASN A 160 8.12 3.37 1.47
N PHE A 161 8.11 4.47 2.23
CA PHE A 161 9.27 4.91 3.02
C PHE A 161 9.58 3.95 4.16
N LYS A 162 8.56 3.27 4.70
CA LYS A 162 8.73 2.32 5.80
C LYS A 162 9.53 1.10 5.34
N GLU A 163 9.12 0.51 4.22
CA GLU A 163 9.79 -0.65 3.61
C GLU A 163 11.17 -0.27 3.06
N PHE A 164 11.33 0.96 2.55
CA PHE A 164 12.65 1.44 2.14
C PHE A 164 13.61 1.58 3.32
N ALA A 165 13.13 2.07 4.46
CA ALA A 165 13.93 2.14 5.67
C ALA A 165 14.31 0.74 6.16
N ASP A 166 13.36 -0.21 6.16
CA ASP A 166 13.66 -1.60 6.50
C ASP A 166 14.67 -2.23 5.54
N PHE A 167 14.49 -2.02 4.23
CA PHE A 167 15.45 -2.45 3.21
C PHE A 167 16.87 -1.96 3.51
N LEU A 168 17.04 -0.66 3.79
CA LEU A 168 18.34 -0.05 4.11
C LEU A 168 18.93 -0.60 5.41
N LEU A 169 18.12 -0.81 6.45
CA LEU A 169 18.55 -1.34 7.73
C LEU A 169 18.89 -2.84 7.65
N GLY A 170 18.19 -3.62 6.84
CA GLY A 170 18.55 -5.03 6.65
C GLY A 170 19.77 -5.24 5.75
N ILE A 171 20.28 -4.22 5.03
CA ILE A 171 21.65 -4.29 4.45
C ILE A 171 22.69 -4.52 5.56
N ILE A 172 22.47 -3.94 6.74
CA ILE A 172 23.33 -4.13 7.92
C ILE A 172 22.80 -5.20 8.89
N GLY A 173 21.78 -5.96 8.50
CA GLY A 173 21.20 -7.07 9.27
C GLY A 173 20.21 -6.66 10.35
N ILE A 174 19.68 -5.43 10.32
CA ILE A 174 18.63 -4.98 11.25
C ILE A 174 17.28 -5.07 10.53
N ASP A 175 16.39 -5.93 11.03
CA ASP A 175 15.00 -6.05 10.59
C ASP A 175 14.11 -5.36 11.64
N PHE A 176 13.55 -4.19 11.28
CA PHE A 176 12.67 -3.43 12.17
C PHE A 176 11.21 -3.81 11.97
N MET A 177 10.85 -4.32 10.79
CA MET A 177 9.48 -4.71 10.45
C MET A 177 9.13 -6.13 10.89
N GLU A 178 10.12 -6.91 11.33
CA GLU A 178 10.02 -8.29 11.85
C GLU A 178 9.29 -9.22 10.86
N ASP A 179 9.42 -8.96 9.57
CA ASP A 179 8.71 -9.66 8.51
C ASP A 179 9.63 -10.40 7.52
N ASP A 180 10.93 -10.50 7.84
CA ASP A 180 11.90 -11.33 7.15
C ASP A 180 11.58 -12.85 7.23
N VAL A 181 11.93 -13.58 6.17
CA VAL A 181 11.82 -15.04 6.12
C VAL A 181 12.95 -15.68 6.93
N LYS A 182 12.59 -16.45 7.97
CA LYS A 182 13.54 -17.21 8.81
C LYS A 182 14.08 -18.46 8.10
#